data_AF-A0A0G0SCT1-F1
#
_entry.id   AF-A0A0G0SCT1-F1
#
_cell.length_a   1.000
_cell.length_b   1.000
_cell.length_c   1.000
_cell.angle_alpha   90.00
_cell.angle_beta   90.00
_cell.angle_gamma   90.00
#
_symmetry.space_group_name_H-M   'P 1'
#
loop_
_entity.id
_entity.type
_entity.pdbx_description
1 polymer ?
#
loop_
_entity_poly.entity_id
_entity_poly.type
_entity_poly.pdbx_seq_one_letter_code
_entity_poly.pdbx_strand_id
1 'polypeptide(L)'
;MPGCDAVTAEGVVQLRYLECVFGRVIGAILGLAGIVLFIMLVVGGFQYMTAGGDPKAVEQAKNTLTYAIGGIILMALSFLILVLIKTFTGVDVTQFKIFQ
;
A
#
# COMPACT_ATOMS: atom_id res chain seq x y z
N MET A 1 -21.12 3.62 -7.19
CA MET A 1 -21.41 5.00 -6.72
C MET A 1 -21.28 5.94 -7.92
N PRO A 2 -22.20 6.89 -8.08
CA PRO A 2 -22.15 7.93 -9.12
C PRO A 2 -21.00 8.89 -8.80
N GLY A 3 -20.31 9.42 -9.83
CA GLY A 3 -19.35 10.52 -9.62
C GLY A 3 -18.01 10.45 -10.36
N CYS A 4 -17.84 9.61 -11.40
CA CYS A 4 -16.65 9.67 -12.26
C CYS A 4 -16.90 10.39 -13.59
N ASP A 5 -18.12 10.92 -13.79
CA ASP A 5 -18.63 11.39 -15.07
C ASP A 5 -19.51 12.63 -14.88
N ALA A 6 -18.88 13.77 -14.55
CA ALA A 6 -19.40 15.09 -14.88
C ALA A 6 -18.26 16.13 -14.83
N VAL A 7 -17.83 16.57 -16.02
CA VAL A 7 -16.96 17.72 -16.23
C VAL A 7 -17.81 18.98 -16.03
N THR A 8 -17.56 19.74 -14.97
CA THR A 8 -17.99 21.13 -14.87
C THR A 8 -16.76 22.02 -14.85
N ALA A 9 -16.74 22.96 -15.78
CA ALA A 9 -15.65 23.85 -16.11
C ALA A 9 -15.41 24.88 -14.99
N GLU A 10 -14.30 24.76 -14.26
CA GLU A 10 -13.52 25.85 -13.63
C GLU A 10 -12.24 25.25 -12.98
N GLY A 11 -11.10 25.42 -13.64
CA GLY A 11 -9.75 25.49 -13.02
C GLY A 11 -9.10 24.28 -12.32
N VAL A 12 -9.76 23.17 -11.98
CA VAL A 12 -9.14 22.06 -11.19
C VAL A 12 -9.27 20.65 -11.79
N VAL A 13 -9.42 20.55 -13.11
CA VAL A 13 -9.81 19.30 -13.80
C VAL A 13 -8.69 18.23 -13.90
N GLN A 14 -7.45 18.48 -13.45
CA GLN A 14 -6.39 17.46 -13.52
C GLN A 14 -6.10 16.68 -12.22
N LEU A 15 -6.35 17.25 -11.04
CA LEU A 15 -6.02 16.58 -9.77
C LEU A 15 -7.08 15.57 -9.34
N ARG A 16 -8.39 15.88 -9.49
CA ARG A 16 -9.49 14.99 -9.10
C ARG A 16 -9.64 13.73 -9.96
N TYR A 17 -9.34 13.82 -11.26
CA TYR A 17 -9.38 12.67 -12.16
C TYR A 17 -8.23 11.70 -11.83
N LEU A 18 -7.04 12.27 -11.57
CA LEU A 18 -5.93 11.51 -11.03
C LEU A 18 -6.31 10.88 -9.69
N GLU A 19 -6.88 11.61 -8.74
CA GLU A 19 -7.30 11.06 -7.43
C GLU A 19 -8.28 9.89 -7.53
N CYS A 20 -9.28 9.94 -8.42
CA CYS A 20 -10.24 8.84 -8.61
C CYS A 20 -9.60 7.59 -9.24
N VAL A 21 -8.79 7.77 -10.28
CA VAL A 21 -8.07 6.66 -10.93
C VAL A 21 -7.00 6.11 -10.00
N PHE A 22 -6.26 6.98 -9.32
CA PHE A 22 -5.22 6.65 -8.36
C PHE A 22 -5.79 5.89 -7.17
N GLY A 23 -6.93 6.32 -6.60
CA GLY A 23 -7.60 5.61 -5.52
C GLY A 23 -8.08 4.21 -5.91
N ARG A 24 -8.64 4.04 -7.12
CA ARG A 24 -9.05 2.73 -7.64
C ARG A 24 -7.86 1.81 -7.93
N VAL A 25 -6.83 2.34 -8.58
CA VAL A 25 -5.63 1.59 -8.96
C VAL A 25 -4.83 1.19 -7.72
N ILE A 26 -4.64 2.11 -6.77
CA ILE A 26 -3.94 1.81 -5.51
C ILE A 26 -4.74 0.86 -4.64
N GLY A 27 -6.06 1.01 -4.55
CA GLY A 27 -6.90 0.04 -3.83
C GLY A 27 -6.78 -1.37 -4.41
N ALA A 28 -6.79 -1.50 -5.74
CA ALA A 28 -6.59 -2.77 -6.42
C ALA A 28 -5.18 -3.34 -6.21
N ILE A 29 -4.14 -2.50 -6.32
CA ILE A 29 -2.74 -2.90 -6.12
C ILE A 29 -2.48 -3.27 -4.66
N LEU A 30 -3.01 -2.52 -3.68
CA LEU A 30 -2.88 -2.82 -2.25
C LEU A 30 -3.55 -4.16 -1.90
N GLY A 31 -4.73 -4.42 -2.46
CA GLY A 31 -5.41 -5.70 -2.29
C GLY A 31 -4.60 -6.87 -2.84
N LEU A 32 -4.08 -6.74 -4.07
CA LEU A 32 -3.22 -7.76 -4.68
C LEU A 32 -1.88 -7.89 -3.96
N ALA A 33 -1.27 -6.79 -3.55
CA ALA A 33 0.00 -6.76 -2.82
C ALA A 33 -0.13 -7.44 -1.46
N GLY A 34 -1.23 -7.25 -0.74
CA GLY A 34 -1.50 -7.96 0.52
C GLY A 34 -1.53 -9.48 0.34
N ILE A 35 -2.19 -9.96 -0.72
CA ILE A 35 -2.25 -11.40 -1.05
C ILE A 35 -0.86 -11.93 -1.42
N VAL A 36 -0.12 -11.22 -2.26
CA VAL A 36 1.24 -11.62 -2.67
C VAL A 36 2.20 -11.66 -1.48
N LEU A 37 2.17 -10.64 -0.61
CA LEU A 37 2.98 -10.60 0.61
C LEU A 37 2.64 -11.76 1.55
N PHE A 38 1.36 -12.10 1.69
CA PHE A 38 0.95 -13.25 2.49
C PHE A 38 1.49 -14.57 1.94
N ILE A 39 1.40 -14.79 0.62
CA ILE A 39 1.95 -15.99 -0.03
C ILE A 39 3.48 -16.05 0.13
N MET A 40 4.18 -14.92 -0.06
CA MET A 40 5.63 -14.84 0.13
C MET A 40 6.04 -15.14 1.59
N LEU A 41 5.26 -14.70 2.58
CA LEU A 41 5.52 -15.03 3.98
C LEU A 41 5.37 -16.53 4.25
N VAL A 42 4.31 -17.16 3.72
CA VAL A 42 4.08 -18.60 3.90
C VAL A 42 5.20 -19.39 3.23
N VAL A 43 5.49 -19.13 1.94
CA VAL A 43 6.52 -19.85 1.19
C VAL A 43 7.92 -19.59 1.76
N GLY A 44 8.26 -18.34 2.09
CA GLY A 44 9.54 -17.99 2.69
C GLY A 44 9.70 -18.58 4.10
N GLY A 45 8.62 -18.64 4.89
CA GLY A 45 8.60 -19.29 6.19
C GLY A 45 8.79 -20.80 6.10
N PHE A 46 8.10 -21.47 5.16
CA PHE A 46 8.31 -22.89 4.90
C PHE A 46 9.74 -23.18 4.44
N GLN A 47 10.27 -22.40 3.51
CA GLN A 47 11.64 -22.53 3.02
C GLN A 47 12.67 -22.32 4.15
N TYR A 48 12.41 -21.37 5.06
CA TYR A 48 13.26 -21.15 6.24
C TYR A 48 13.25 -22.36 7.20
N MET A 49 12.08 -22.96 7.43
CA MET A 49 11.94 -24.14 8.29
C MET A 49 12.55 -25.40 7.65
N THR A 50 12.41 -25.59 6.34
CA THR A 50 12.94 -26.77 5.62
C THR A 50 14.40 -26.66 5.25
N ALA A 51 15.04 -25.49 5.41
CA ALA A 51 16.44 -25.27 5.05
C ALA A 51 17.42 -26.13 5.86
N GLY A 52 17.00 -26.69 7.02
CA GLY A 52 17.64 -27.85 7.66
C GLY A 52 19.12 -27.71 8.05
N GLY A 53 19.72 -26.52 7.94
CA GLY A 53 21.13 -26.27 8.20
C GLY A 53 21.98 -25.91 6.97
N ASP A 54 21.42 -25.91 5.75
CA ASP A 54 22.13 -25.40 4.57
C ASP A 54 22.19 -23.86 4.62
N PRO A 55 23.38 -23.26 4.75
CA PRO A 55 23.52 -21.82 4.95
C PRO A 55 23.01 -21.00 3.76
N LYS A 56 23.09 -21.52 2.52
CA LYS A 56 22.56 -20.84 1.33
C LYS A 56 21.05 -20.76 1.34
N ALA A 57 20.38 -21.87 1.70
CA ALA A 57 18.93 -21.92 1.76
C ALA A 57 18.38 -21.04 2.90
N VAL A 58 19.06 -21.01 4.05
CA VAL A 58 18.72 -20.14 5.18
C VAL A 58 18.88 -18.67 4.81
N GLU A 59 19.97 -18.29 4.13
CA GLU A 59 20.22 -16.91 3.71
C GLU A 59 19.18 -16.43 2.68
N GLN A 60 18.83 -17.28 1.71
CA GLN A 60 17.80 -16.95 0.72
C GLN A 60 16.41 -16.81 1.35
N ALA A 61 16.07 -17.68 2.30
CA ALA A 61 14.81 -17.60 3.03
C ALA A 61 14.76 -16.35 3.93
N LYS A 62 15.86 -16.00 4.59
CA LYS A 62 15.99 -14.74 5.36
C LYS A 62 15.79 -13.51 4.49
N ASN A 63 16.42 -13.46 3.32
CA ASN A 63 16.26 -12.35 2.38
C ASN A 63 14.79 -12.23 1.95
N THR A 64 14.16 -13.34 1.55
CA THR A 64 12.74 -13.37 1.19
C THR A 64 11.85 -12.85 2.33
N LEU A 65 12.10 -13.32 3.55
CA LEU A 65 11.36 -12.88 4.73
C LEU A 65 11.58 -11.39 5.03
N THR A 66 12.81 -10.90 4.84
CA THR A 66 13.17 -9.50 5.05
C THR A 66 12.47 -8.60 4.04
N TYR A 67 12.37 -9.00 2.77
CA TYR A 67 11.61 -8.27 1.76
C TYR A 67 10.10 -8.27 2.07
N ALA A 68 9.55 -9.40 2.49
CA ALA A 68 8.13 -9.49 2.85
C ALA A 68 7.80 -8.62 4.06
N ILE A 69 8.60 -8.68 5.12
CA ILE A 69 8.47 -7.83 6.31
C ILE A 69 8.70 -6.36 5.95
N GLY A 70 9.71 -6.06 5.13
CA GLY A 70 10.00 -4.71 4.66
C GLY A 70 8.84 -4.07 3.91
N GLY A 71 8.13 -4.84 3.06
CA GLY A 71 6.93 -4.38 2.37
C GLY A 71 5.78 -4.01 3.32
N ILE A 72 5.54 -4.85 4.34
CA ILE A 72 4.51 -4.58 5.37
C ILE A 72 4.87 -3.35 6.18
N ILE A 73 6.13 -3.24 6.61
CA ILE A 73 6.63 -2.08 7.35
C ILE A 73 6.50 -0.81 6.51
N LEU A 74 6.83 -0.87 5.22
CA LEU A 74 6.70 0.28 4.32
C LEU A 74 5.25 0.75 4.19
N MET A 75 4.29 -0.17 4.07
CA MET A 75 2.86 0.19 4.09
C MET A 75 2.44 0.84 5.41
N ALA A 76 2.89 0.28 6.54
CA ALA A 76 2.60 0.84 7.87
C ALA A 76 3.21 2.24 8.05
N LEU A 77 4.47 2.44 7.61
CA LEU A 77 5.15 3.73 7.63
C LEU A 77 4.44 4.75 6.75
N SER A 78 3.99 4.34 5.56
CA SER A 78 3.23 5.21 4.67
C SER A 78 1.95 5.73 5.34
N PHE A 79 1.20 4.85 6.01
CA PHE A 79 0.03 5.25 6.79
C PHE A 79 0.39 6.19 7.95
N LEU A 80 1.49 5.91 8.65
CA LEU A 80 1.95 6.72 9.77
C LEU A 80 2.31 8.14 9.32
N ILE A 81 2.96 8.30 8.16
CA ILE A 81 3.24 9.60 7.55
C ILE A 81 1.94 10.35 7.23
N LEU A 82 0.95 9.68 6.63
CA LEU A 82 -0.35 10.29 6.32
C LEU A 82 -1.08 10.79 7.59
N VAL A 83 -1.02 9.99 8.67
CA VAL A 83 -1.58 10.37 9.97
C VAL A 83 -0.83 11.58 10.56
N LEU A 84 0.50 11.60 10.46
CA LEU A 84 1.31 12.73 10.90
C LEU A 84 0.90 14.02 10.18
N ILE A 85 0.79 13.97 8.85
CA ILE A 85 0.34 15.10 8.03
C ILE A 85 -1.06 15.55 8.47
N LYS A 86 -2.00 14.63 8.67
CA LYS A 86 -3.34 14.94 9.18
C LYS A 86 -3.28 15.68 10.52
N THR A 87 -2.45 15.24 11.46
CA THR A 87 -2.33 15.88 12.79
C THR A 87 -1.63 17.23 12.78
N PHE A 88 -0.63 17.43 11.92
CA PHE A 88 0.11 18.70 11.85
C PHE A 88 -0.61 19.76 11.01
N THR A 89 -1.27 19.35 9.92
CA THR A 89 -1.95 20.29 9.01
C THR A 89 -3.42 20.51 9.42
N GLY A 90 -3.98 19.67 10.31
CA GLY A 90 -5.37 19.80 10.78
C GLY A 90 -6.43 19.54 9.70
N VAL A 91 -6.01 19.12 8.51
CA VAL A 91 -6.86 18.83 7.35
C VAL A 91 -6.94 17.32 7.17
N ASP A 92 -8.15 16.79 7.07
CA ASP A 92 -8.42 15.38 6.80
C ASP A 92 -8.01 14.99 5.36
N VAL A 93 -6.73 14.66 5.15
CA VAL A 93 -6.19 14.17 3.87
C VAL A 93 -6.75 12.81 3.42
N THR A 94 -7.55 12.14 4.25
CA THR A 94 -8.27 10.90 3.92
C THR A 94 -9.78 11.10 3.77
N GLN A 95 -10.28 12.32 3.96
CA GLN A 95 -11.63 12.73 3.60
C GLN A 95 -11.48 13.98 2.73
N PHE A 96 -11.31 13.77 1.41
CA PHE A 96 -11.58 14.81 0.42
C PHE A 96 -13.09 15.06 0.37
N LYS A 97 -13.61 15.65 1.44
CA LYS A 97 -14.97 16.16 1.58
C LYS A 97 -14.84 17.68 1.59
N ILE A 98 -14.42 18.21 0.45
CA ILE A 98 -14.41 19.65 0.17
C ILE A 98 -15.83 19.96 -0.30
N PHE A 99 -16.55 20.81 0.44
CA PHE A 99 -17.96 21.20 0.30
C PHE A 99 -18.99 20.30 1.02
N GLN A 100 -19.49 20.82 2.16
CA GLN A 100 -20.93 20.84 2.38
C GLN A 100 -21.60 21.67 1.28
#